data_AF-A0A2T2N971-F1
#
_entry.id   AF-A0A2T2N971-F1
#
_cell.length_a   1.000
_cell.length_b   1.000
_cell.length_c   1.000
_cell.angle_alpha   90.00
_cell.angle_beta   90.00
_cell.angle_gamma   90.00
#
_symmetry.space_group_name_H-M   'P 1'
#
loop_
_entity.id
_entity.type
_entity.pdbx_description
1 polymer ?
#
loop_
_entity_poly.entity_id
_entity_poly.type
_entity_poly.pdbx_seq_one_letter_code
_entity_poly.pdbx_strand_id
1 'polypeptide(L)'
;MGKRQRPLIDNVCLGEDSPKVHPPIKKRRPLLLYEEDKVPWTPPRSRVMSELLSFILKHEEAFQTRGRLTSLYSDFSHQLETNPESFYANLHVWKKAFADAARGGAVVTQGNTRDLLSVRSGEELARALHHKEHGVPVCLSAVFRDAIKKGEMVDAGHFLRSEASIYHSSWIPSVGDVARWAAQWGLKKLGVVHEPQFGDKLGVATFVIVKNVEAAADKLLQNAPVQNSNVDRVLSKVDFVRRYSNILNDVYPLTDSDFEVLLTHLERDKQAISYDGDIIKFKSENESAPTSITKEDIAVVQLRDTLYRIKEQVPALDRKIAEADREVHEALRTKQMSRAKSALRSKKLAESFLSQRTETALELEGVFIKLQQAVDQVEIVAAMQAGAAAMKGLHEKVGGAEGVQGVVDALNEQMATTEEISGIINESNQQVDESEIEDELEALEHAEKEKADQEEAAKTAARIARLEEAEKDLREKEEGKSDLDINRASAKLSQLSVNHEEEEEEGEKEDKRKELVPA
;
A
#
# COMPACT_ATOMS: atom_id res chain seq x y z
N MET A 1 -12.90 21.38 -74.60
CA MET A 1 -12.33 22.40 -75.53
C MET A 1 -11.60 23.44 -74.70
N GLY A 2 -10.38 23.82 -75.08
CA GLY A 2 -9.58 24.88 -74.42
C GLY A 2 -8.36 24.32 -73.66
N LYS A 3 -7.29 23.90 -74.34
CA LYS A 3 -6.05 24.68 -74.69
C LYS A 3 -5.08 24.82 -73.50
N ARG A 4 -3.75 24.67 -73.57
CA ARG A 4 -2.72 24.23 -74.54
C ARG A 4 -1.40 24.20 -73.72
N GLN A 5 -0.64 23.10 -73.75
CA GLN A 5 0.70 22.94 -74.36
C GLN A 5 1.91 23.68 -73.72
N ARG A 6 2.82 22.84 -73.17
CA ARG A 6 4.32 22.81 -73.09
C ARG A 6 5.14 24.10 -73.31
N PRO A 7 6.29 24.23 -72.62
CA PRO A 7 7.45 24.92 -73.14
C PRO A 7 8.55 23.96 -73.64
N LEU A 8 9.34 24.55 -74.53
CA LEU A 8 10.40 24.03 -75.36
C LEU A 8 11.75 24.00 -74.63
N ILE A 9 12.69 23.30 -75.26
CA ILE A 9 14.02 22.92 -74.80
C ILE A 9 15.06 23.94 -75.33
N ASP A 10 16.15 24.10 -74.56
CA ASP A 10 17.56 24.22 -74.99
C ASP A 10 18.19 25.52 -75.54
N ASN A 11 19.17 25.99 -74.75
CA ASN A 11 20.62 25.99 -75.06
C ASN A 11 21.39 27.29 -75.39
N VAL A 12 22.66 27.24 -74.90
CA VAL A 12 23.90 27.93 -75.31
C VAL A 12 24.19 29.25 -74.57
N CYS A 13 25.04 29.31 -73.52
CA CYS A 13 26.50 29.08 -73.33
C CYS A 13 27.33 30.39 -73.33
N LEU A 14 28.33 30.40 -72.43
CA LEU A 14 29.70 31.00 -72.43
C LEU A 14 29.96 31.57 -71.02
N GLY A 15 30.77 30.95 -70.14
CA GLY A 15 32.24 30.83 -70.16
C GLY A 15 32.82 31.89 -69.20
N GLU A 16 33.89 31.78 -68.40
CA GLU A 16 34.92 30.79 -68.02
C GLU A 16 35.60 31.38 -66.75
N ASP A 17 36.20 30.54 -65.87
CA ASP A 17 37.55 30.76 -65.27
C ASP A 17 37.93 29.67 -64.22
N SER A 18 38.50 28.57 -64.74
CA SER A 18 39.74 27.81 -64.39
C SER A 18 40.51 28.02 -63.05
N PRO A 19 41.51 27.16 -62.69
CA PRO A 19 41.69 25.70 -62.89
C PRO A 19 42.26 24.98 -61.63
N LYS A 20 42.44 23.63 -61.67
CA LYS A 20 43.66 22.90 -61.17
C LYS A 20 43.59 21.38 -61.38
N VAL A 21 44.72 20.81 -61.84
CA VAL A 21 44.99 19.41 -62.14
C VAL A 21 45.86 18.75 -61.04
N HIS A 22 45.69 17.42 -60.91
CA HIS A 22 46.02 16.43 -59.86
C HIS A 22 47.43 16.38 -59.22
N PRO A 23 47.51 15.75 -58.02
CA PRO A 23 48.47 14.64 -57.83
C PRO A 23 47.96 13.44 -56.97
N PRO A 24 48.75 12.35 -56.80
CA PRO A 24 48.29 11.02 -56.34
C PRO A 24 48.70 10.63 -54.89
N ILE A 25 47.96 9.64 -54.34
CA ILE A 25 48.23 8.61 -53.30
C ILE A 25 49.10 9.00 -52.06
N LYS A 26 48.53 8.90 -50.84
CA LYS A 26 48.98 7.98 -49.75
C LYS A 26 48.25 8.14 -48.40
N LYS A 27 48.03 6.96 -47.78
CA LYS A 27 47.95 6.62 -46.34
C LYS A 27 46.59 6.63 -45.64
N ARG A 28 46.17 5.39 -45.31
CA ARG A 28 45.22 5.02 -44.26
C ARG A 28 45.61 5.64 -42.91
N ARG A 29 44.60 6.14 -42.18
CA ARG A 29 44.53 6.24 -40.72
C ARG A 29 43.18 5.65 -40.28
N PRO A 30 43.11 4.97 -39.13
CA PRO A 30 42.12 3.93 -38.89
C PRO A 30 40.76 4.53 -38.51
N LEU A 31 39.69 4.03 -39.12
CA LEU A 31 38.36 4.11 -38.54
C LEU A 31 38.37 3.23 -37.28
N LEU A 32 38.10 3.86 -36.13
CA LEU A 32 37.82 3.19 -34.88
C LEU A 32 36.78 2.08 -35.14
N LEU A 33 37.19 0.84 -34.90
CA LEU A 33 36.26 -0.24 -34.60
C LEU A 33 35.47 0.22 -33.37
N TYR A 34 34.22 0.61 -33.57
CA TYR A 34 33.26 0.47 -32.49
C TYR A 34 33.17 -1.04 -32.25
N GLU A 35 33.69 -1.47 -31.09
CA GLU A 35 33.29 -2.73 -30.48
C GLU A 35 31.76 -2.73 -30.46
N GLU A 36 31.16 -3.52 -31.33
CA GLU A 36 29.81 -4.00 -31.09
C GLU A 36 29.89 -4.73 -29.76
N ASP A 37 29.38 -4.07 -28.72
CA ASP A 37 29.05 -4.70 -27.46
C ASP A 37 28.28 -5.96 -27.81
N LYS A 38 28.96 -7.10 -27.68
CA LYS A 38 28.35 -8.42 -27.66
C LYS A 38 27.45 -8.41 -26.45
N VAL A 39 26.22 -7.95 -26.62
CA VAL A 39 25.13 -8.17 -25.68
C VAL A 39 25.15 -9.68 -25.45
N PRO A 40 25.49 -10.15 -24.24
CA PRO A 40 25.54 -11.58 -23.99
C PRO A 40 24.19 -12.14 -24.39
N TRP A 41 24.17 -13.11 -25.31
CA TRP A 41 22.95 -13.83 -25.62
C TRP A 41 22.47 -14.41 -24.30
N THR A 42 21.44 -13.79 -23.74
CA THR A 42 20.74 -14.31 -22.58
C THR A 42 19.82 -15.38 -23.14
N PRO A 43 19.97 -16.65 -22.76
CA PRO A 43 18.98 -17.64 -23.14
C PRO A 43 17.61 -17.12 -22.69
N PRO A 44 16.54 -17.27 -23.50
CA PRO A 44 15.21 -16.93 -23.03
C PRO A 44 15.04 -17.64 -21.70
N ARG A 45 14.81 -16.85 -20.62
CA ARG A 45 14.56 -17.36 -19.28
C ARG A 45 13.69 -18.59 -19.44
N SER A 46 14.17 -19.75 -18.98
CA SER A 46 13.39 -21.00 -18.95
C SER A 46 11.95 -20.63 -18.63
N ARG A 47 11.02 -20.81 -19.58
CA ARG A 47 9.71 -20.15 -19.57
C ARG A 47 9.03 -20.43 -18.22
N VAL A 48 9.15 -19.48 -17.30
CA VAL A 48 8.57 -19.59 -15.96
C VAL A 48 7.08 -19.68 -16.22
N MET A 49 6.43 -20.71 -15.68
CA MET A 49 4.98 -20.84 -15.79
C MET A 49 4.36 -19.53 -15.33
N SER A 50 3.39 -19.01 -16.10
CA SER A 50 2.75 -17.76 -15.73
C SER A 50 2.07 -17.91 -14.37
N GLU A 51 1.86 -16.78 -13.68
CA GLU A 51 1.13 -16.77 -12.42
C GLU A 51 -0.29 -17.33 -12.60
N LEU A 52 -0.98 -16.95 -13.70
CA LEU A 52 -2.31 -17.45 -14.05
C LEU A 52 -2.34 -18.97 -14.22
N LEU A 53 -1.42 -19.53 -15.01
CA LEU A 53 -1.37 -20.97 -15.23
C LEU A 53 -1.02 -21.72 -13.94
N SER A 54 -0.06 -21.20 -13.18
CA SER A 54 0.34 -21.77 -11.90
C SER A 54 -0.82 -21.77 -10.90
N PHE A 55 -1.61 -20.70 -10.88
CA PHE A 55 -2.80 -20.60 -10.04
C PHE A 55 -3.84 -21.66 -10.43
N ILE A 56 -4.19 -21.76 -11.72
CA ILE A 56 -5.21 -22.71 -12.21
C ILE A 56 -4.78 -24.15 -11.93
N LEU A 57 -3.54 -24.52 -12.25
CA LEU A 57 -3.03 -25.88 -12.00
C LEU A 57 -3.04 -26.25 -10.51
N LYS A 58 -2.87 -25.26 -9.63
CA LYS A 58 -2.86 -25.47 -8.17
C LYS A 58 -4.27 -25.57 -7.57
N HIS A 59 -5.19 -24.70 -7.97
CA HIS A 59 -6.48 -24.54 -7.30
C HIS A 59 -7.66 -25.24 -7.99
N GLU A 60 -7.52 -25.63 -9.26
CA GLU A 60 -8.59 -26.30 -10.00
C GLU A 60 -8.26 -27.79 -10.20
N GLU A 61 -8.96 -28.66 -9.46
CA GLU A 61 -8.76 -30.12 -9.51
C GLU A 61 -8.84 -30.69 -10.93
N ALA A 62 -9.74 -30.15 -11.76
CA ALA A 62 -9.92 -30.57 -13.15
C ALA A 62 -8.68 -30.36 -14.03
N PHE A 63 -7.76 -29.48 -13.64
CA PHE A 63 -6.53 -29.21 -14.38
C PHE A 63 -5.32 -30.01 -13.88
N GLN A 64 -5.44 -30.74 -12.76
CA GLN A 64 -4.33 -31.48 -12.15
C GLN A 64 -4.03 -32.81 -12.84
N THR A 65 -5.02 -33.43 -13.49
CA THR A 65 -4.85 -34.73 -14.15
C THR A 65 -4.52 -34.57 -15.64
N ARG A 66 -3.49 -35.28 -16.11
CA ARG A 66 -2.98 -35.16 -17.49
C ARG A 66 -4.03 -35.44 -18.56
N GLY A 67 -4.86 -36.48 -18.35
CA GLY A 67 -5.92 -36.85 -19.29
C GLY A 67 -6.99 -35.75 -19.41
N ARG A 68 -7.40 -35.18 -18.28
CA ARG A 68 -8.41 -34.10 -18.25
C ARG A 68 -7.85 -32.81 -18.83
N LEU A 69 -6.60 -32.48 -18.53
CA LEU A 69 -5.91 -31.30 -19.05
C LEU A 69 -5.83 -31.32 -20.59
N THR A 70 -5.57 -32.49 -21.18
CA THR A 70 -5.56 -32.66 -22.65
C THR A 70 -6.93 -32.31 -23.24
N SER A 71 -8.02 -32.80 -22.65
CA SER A 71 -9.38 -32.49 -23.11
C SER A 71 -9.71 -31.00 -22.95
N LEU A 72 -9.28 -30.37 -21.85
CA LEU A 72 -9.53 -28.96 -21.57
C LEU A 72 -8.76 -28.02 -22.51
N TYR A 73 -7.59 -28.41 -23.03
CA TYR A 73 -6.81 -27.59 -23.95
C TYR A 73 -7.17 -27.81 -25.43
N SER A 74 -7.79 -28.96 -25.75
CA SER A 74 -8.23 -29.31 -27.10
C SER A 74 -9.43 -28.49 -27.57
N ASP A 75 -9.66 -28.45 -28.88
CA ASP A 75 -10.94 -27.97 -29.42
C ASP A 75 -12.03 -29.03 -29.22
N PHE A 76 -12.82 -28.82 -28.17
CA PHE A 76 -13.95 -29.69 -27.84
C PHE A 76 -15.28 -29.22 -28.46
N SER A 77 -15.28 -28.28 -29.40
CA SER A 77 -16.52 -27.75 -30.01
C SER A 77 -17.37 -28.84 -30.69
N HIS A 78 -16.73 -29.84 -31.29
CA HIS A 78 -17.39 -31.00 -31.89
C HIS A 78 -18.22 -31.82 -30.88
N GLN A 79 -17.85 -31.77 -29.59
CA GLN A 79 -18.56 -32.48 -28.54
C GLN A 79 -19.98 -31.96 -28.34
N LEU A 80 -20.30 -30.74 -28.80
CA LEU A 80 -21.66 -30.22 -28.71
C LEU A 80 -22.68 -31.15 -29.42
N GLU A 81 -22.29 -31.82 -30.49
CA GLU A 81 -23.15 -32.76 -31.22
C GLU A 81 -23.02 -34.20 -30.71
N THR A 82 -21.79 -34.63 -30.35
CA THR A 82 -21.52 -36.03 -30.01
C THR A 82 -21.67 -36.35 -28.52
N ASN A 83 -21.37 -35.40 -27.63
CA ASN A 83 -21.45 -35.53 -26.18
C ASN A 83 -21.65 -34.14 -25.51
N PRO A 84 -22.88 -33.62 -25.52
CA PRO A 84 -23.18 -32.28 -25.02
C PRO A 84 -22.82 -32.11 -23.54
N GLU A 85 -22.97 -33.15 -22.73
CA GLU A 85 -22.65 -33.12 -21.31
C GLU A 85 -21.17 -32.82 -21.07
N SER A 86 -20.28 -33.50 -21.80
CA SER A 86 -18.83 -33.26 -21.72
C SER A 86 -18.45 -31.87 -22.23
N PHE A 87 -19.10 -31.41 -23.30
CA PHE A 87 -18.93 -30.05 -23.82
C PHE A 87 -19.24 -29.00 -22.74
N TYR A 88 -20.44 -29.07 -22.13
CA TYR A 88 -20.84 -28.12 -21.11
C TYR A 88 -20.02 -28.25 -19.82
N ALA A 89 -19.59 -29.46 -19.44
CA ALA A 89 -18.70 -29.65 -18.30
C ALA A 89 -17.33 -28.96 -18.52
N ASN A 90 -16.76 -29.04 -19.73
CA ASN A 90 -15.50 -28.37 -20.07
C ASN A 90 -15.64 -26.85 -20.05
N LEU A 91 -16.73 -26.32 -20.62
CA LEU A 91 -17.05 -24.90 -20.56
C LEU A 91 -17.16 -24.42 -19.10
N HIS A 92 -17.90 -25.15 -18.27
CA HIS A 92 -18.08 -24.81 -16.86
C HIS A 92 -16.74 -24.74 -16.12
N VAL A 93 -15.88 -25.74 -16.30
CA VAL A 93 -14.54 -25.79 -15.68
C VAL A 93 -13.71 -24.56 -16.05
N TRP A 94 -13.68 -24.16 -17.32
CA TRP A 94 -12.94 -22.97 -17.74
C TRP A 94 -13.54 -21.67 -17.20
N LYS A 95 -14.88 -21.52 -17.22
CA LYS A 95 -15.55 -20.32 -16.69
C LYS A 95 -15.32 -20.18 -15.18
N LYS A 96 -15.37 -21.29 -14.44
CA LYS A 96 -15.00 -21.33 -13.01
C LYS A 96 -13.54 -20.94 -12.80
N ALA A 97 -12.61 -21.53 -13.54
CA ALA A 97 -11.18 -21.22 -13.44
C ALA A 97 -10.89 -19.74 -13.69
N PHE A 98 -11.55 -19.10 -14.66
CA PHE A 98 -11.41 -17.66 -14.88
C PHE A 98 -11.97 -16.82 -13.74
N ALA A 99 -13.16 -17.16 -13.24
CA ALA A 99 -13.76 -16.47 -12.10
C ALA A 99 -12.87 -16.56 -10.85
N ASP A 100 -12.37 -17.75 -10.52
CA ASP A 100 -11.56 -17.98 -9.34
C ASP A 100 -10.14 -17.41 -9.48
N ALA A 101 -9.54 -17.47 -10.68
CA ALA A 101 -8.25 -16.84 -10.95
C ALA A 101 -8.32 -15.30 -10.92
N ALA A 102 -9.37 -14.70 -11.48
CA ALA A 102 -9.58 -13.25 -11.39
C ALA A 102 -9.76 -12.85 -9.92
N ARG A 103 -10.64 -13.53 -9.17
CA ARG A 103 -10.85 -13.26 -7.73
C ARG A 103 -9.58 -13.46 -6.89
N GLY A 104 -8.75 -14.43 -7.27
CA GLY A 104 -7.44 -14.68 -6.68
C GLY A 104 -6.35 -13.66 -7.04
N GLY A 105 -6.66 -12.71 -7.93
CA GLY A 105 -5.70 -11.73 -8.44
C GLY A 105 -4.66 -12.32 -9.40
N ALA A 106 -4.87 -13.52 -9.93
CA ALA A 106 -3.90 -14.20 -10.80
C ALA A 106 -3.99 -13.77 -12.27
N VAL A 107 -5.02 -12.99 -12.64
CA VAL A 107 -5.21 -12.43 -13.99
C VAL A 107 -4.60 -11.02 -14.01
N VAL A 108 -3.57 -10.81 -14.82
CA VAL A 108 -2.95 -9.50 -15.03
C VAL A 108 -3.56 -8.85 -16.27
N THR A 109 -4.05 -7.61 -16.14
CA THR A 109 -4.69 -6.88 -17.25
C THR A 109 -3.71 -5.97 -18.00
N GLN A 110 -3.24 -4.86 -17.41
CA GLN A 110 -2.26 -3.95 -18.01
C GLN A 110 -1.34 -3.33 -16.95
N GLY A 111 -0.05 -3.15 -17.24
CA GLY A 111 0.83 -2.37 -16.35
C GLY A 111 0.95 -2.88 -14.89
N ASN A 112 0.74 -4.19 -14.68
CA ASN A 112 0.70 -4.88 -13.38
C ASN A 112 -0.61 -4.73 -12.57
N THR A 113 -1.67 -4.11 -13.13
CA THR A 113 -3.00 -4.09 -12.51
C THR A 113 -3.66 -5.47 -12.57
N ARG A 114 -4.47 -5.76 -11.55
CA ARG A 114 -5.17 -7.04 -11.36
C ARG A 114 -6.63 -6.74 -11.08
N ASP A 115 -7.45 -6.79 -12.12
CA ASP A 115 -8.89 -6.62 -11.97
C ASP A 115 -9.50 -7.93 -11.47
N LEU A 116 -10.23 -7.88 -10.35
CA LEU A 116 -10.80 -9.09 -9.73
C LEU A 116 -12.18 -9.43 -10.28
N LEU A 117 -12.87 -8.44 -10.85
CA LEU A 117 -14.23 -8.58 -11.39
C LEU A 117 -14.26 -8.76 -12.90
N SER A 118 -13.11 -8.68 -13.57
CA SER A 118 -13.06 -8.75 -15.03
C SER A 118 -11.89 -9.61 -15.55
N VAL A 119 -12.00 -10.03 -16.81
CA VAL A 119 -10.94 -10.74 -17.52
C VAL A 119 -10.78 -10.15 -18.91
N ARG A 120 -9.53 -9.92 -19.30
CA ARG A 120 -9.19 -9.43 -20.64
C ARG A 120 -8.90 -10.59 -21.58
N SER A 121 -9.65 -10.65 -22.67
CA SER A 121 -9.45 -11.62 -23.74
C SER A 121 -8.32 -11.21 -24.69
N GLY A 122 -7.84 -12.16 -25.50
CA GLY A 122 -6.86 -11.94 -26.55
C GLY A 122 -5.61 -12.81 -26.41
N GLU A 123 -4.59 -12.49 -27.21
CA GLU A 123 -3.37 -13.30 -27.31
C GLU A 123 -2.54 -13.29 -26.01
N GLU A 124 -2.63 -12.24 -25.21
CA GLU A 124 -1.94 -12.17 -23.91
C GLU A 124 -2.49 -13.19 -22.92
N LEU A 125 -3.82 -13.34 -22.84
CA LEU A 125 -4.47 -14.36 -22.02
C LEU A 125 -4.09 -15.77 -22.51
N ALA A 126 -4.14 -16.01 -23.81
CA ALA A 126 -3.75 -17.29 -24.39
C ALA A 126 -2.26 -17.62 -24.12
N ARG A 127 -1.37 -16.63 -24.20
CA ARG A 127 0.04 -16.77 -23.85
C ARG A 127 0.26 -17.03 -22.36
N ALA A 128 -0.51 -16.36 -21.49
CA ALA A 128 -0.48 -16.63 -20.06
C ALA A 128 -0.90 -18.07 -19.75
N LEU A 129 -1.84 -18.65 -20.49
CA LEU A 129 -2.28 -20.03 -20.34
C LEU A 129 -1.41 -21.06 -21.09
N HIS A 130 -0.25 -20.68 -21.61
CA HIS A 130 0.59 -21.61 -22.36
C HIS A 130 1.19 -22.70 -21.46
N HIS A 131 0.77 -23.94 -21.68
CA HIS A 131 1.32 -25.12 -21.04
C HIS A 131 2.45 -25.76 -21.86
N LYS A 132 3.52 -26.22 -21.21
CA LYS A 132 4.72 -26.77 -21.88
C LYS A 132 4.41 -27.95 -22.81
N GLU A 133 3.51 -28.84 -22.40
CA GLU A 133 3.16 -30.05 -23.18
C GLU A 133 1.91 -29.89 -24.05
N HIS A 134 1.00 -28.98 -23.69
CA HIS A 134 -0.33 -28.88 -24.32
C HIS A 134 -0.51 -27.60 -25.15
N GLY A 135 0.49 -26.71 -25.15
CA GLY A 135 0.42 -25.46 -25.90
C GLY A 135 -0.55 -24.47 -25.29
N VAL A 136 -1.17 -23.65 -26.14
CA VAL A 136 -2.22 -22.70 -25.74
C VAL A 136 -3.59 -23.38 -25.84
N PRO A 137 -4.57 -23.07 -24.96
CA PRO A 137 -5.89 -23.67 -25.06
C PRO A 137 -6.61 -23.18 -26.32
N VAL A 138 -7.06 -24.11 -27.15
CA VAL A 138 -7.73 -23.79 -28.44
C VAL A 138 -9.22 -23.45 -28.22
N CYS A 139 -9.81 -23.97 -27.14
CA CYS A 139 -11.23 -23.84 -26.81
C CYS A 139 -11.65 -22.45 -26.29
N LEU A 140 -10.73 -21.50 -26.07
CA LEU A 140 -11.04 -20.24 -25.38
C LEU A 140 -12.16 -19.46 -26.09
N SER A 141 -12.18 -19.45 -27.42
CA SER A 141 -13.24 -18.79 -28.19
C SER A 141 -14.63 -19.38 -27.89
N ALA A 142 -14.74 -20.71 -27.77
CA ALA A 142 -15.99 -21.38 -27.39
C ALA A 142 -16.40 -21.07 -25.94
N VAL A 143 -15.44 -21.00 -25.02
CA VAL A 143 -15.66 -20.63 -23.61
C VAL A 143 -16.25 -19.24 -23.48
N PHE A 144 -15.60 -18.22 -24.07
CA PHE A 144 -16.08 -16.85 -24.01
C PHE A 144 -17.43 -16.69 -24.71
N ARG A 145 -17.64 -17.36 -25.85
CA ARG A 145 -18.92 -17.31 -26.57
C ARG A 145 -20.07 -17.88 -25.75
N ASP A 146 -19.89 -19.03 -25.10
CA ASP A 146 -20.91 -19.60 -24.20
C ASP A 146 -21.17 -18.69 -23.00
N ALA A 147 -20.11 -18.16 -22.38
CA ALA A 147 -20.23 -17.27 -21.23
C ALA A 147 -21.00 -15.99 -21.56
N ILE A 148 -20.71 -15.37 -22.71
CA ILE A 148 -21.41 -14.17 -23.20
C ILE A 148 -22.87 -14.49 -23.53
N LYS A 149 -23.13 -15.61 -24.23
CA LYS A 149 -24.49 -16.03 -24.59
C LYS A 149 -25.38 -16.25 -23.36
N LYS A 150 -24.80 -16.77 -22.27
CA LYS A 150 -25.49 -17.01 -21.00
C LYS A 150 -25.51 -15.79 -20.06
N GLY A 151 -24.88 -14.68 -20.44
CA GLY A 151 -24.76 -13.50 -19.58
C GLY A 151 -23.83 -13.69 -18.37
N GLU A 152 -23.04 -14.76 -18.32
CA GLU A 152 -22.07 -15.00 -17.24
C GLU A 152 -20.83 -14.09 -17.37
N MET A 153 -20.54 -13.67 -18.60
CA MET A 153 -19.51 -12.68 -18.93
C MET A 153 -20.11 -11.58 -19.82
N VAL A 154 -19.89 -10.32 -19.49
CA VAL A 154 -20.45 -9.17 -20.23
C VAL A 154 -19.32 -8.23 -20.64
N ASP A 155 -19.36 -7.71 -21.86
CA ASP A 155 -18.43 -6.64 -22.28
C ASP A 155 -18.48 -5.47 -21.29
N ALA A 156 -17.32 -5.06 -20.76
CA ALA A 156 -17.25 -4.06 -19.70
C ALA A 156 -17.82 -2.70 -20.13
N GLY A 157 -17.57 -2.30 -21.39
CA GLY A 157 -18.12 -1.05 -21.91
C GLY A 157 -19.65 -1.08 -22.02
N HIS A 158 -20.22 -2.20 -22.45
CA HIS A 158 -21.66 -2.39 -22.46
C HIS A 158 -22.24 -2.46 -21.04
N PHE A 159 -21.56 -3.18 -20.13
CA PHE A 159 -21.99 -3.30 -18.74
C PHE A 159 -22.15 -1.93 -18.07
N LEU A 160 -21.20 -1.01 -18.27
CA LEU A 160 -21.21 0.31 -17.64
C LEU A 160 -22.20 1.29 -18.30
N ARG A 161 -22.47 1.17 -19.60
CA ARG A 161 -23.36 2.10 -20.32
C ARG A 161 -24.83 1.71 -20.32
N SER A 162 -25.15 0.46 -20.00
CA SER A 162 -26.51 -0.03 -20.10
C SER A 162 -27.34 0.38 -18.89
N GLU A 163 -28.49 1.01 -19.16
CA GLU A 163 -29.43 1.48 -18.14
C GLU A 163 -30.31 0.36 -17.58
N ALA A 164 -30.48 -0.74 -18.32
CA ALA A 164 -31.33 -1.86 -17.92
C ALA A 164 -30.58 -2.85 -17.00
N SER A 165 -31.28 -3.47 -16.05
CA SER A 165 -30.66 -4.48 -15.19
C SER A 165 -30.23 -5.73 -15.95
N ILE A 166 -29.13 -6.35 -15.52
CA ILE A 166 -28.58 -7.59 -16.08
C ILE A 166 -29.48 -8.82 -15.94
N TYR A 167 -30.46 -8.74 -15.06
CA TYR A 167 -31.39 -9.83 -14.77
C TYR A 167 -32.71 -9.72 -15.53
N HIS A 168 -32.95 -8.61 -16.22
CA HIS A 168 -34.15 -8.48 -17.04
C HIS A 168 -34.01 -9.32 -18.32
N SER A 169 -35.11 -9.93 -18.80
CA SER A 169 -35.08 -10.78 -20.01
C SER A 169 -34.63 -10.05 -21.28
N SER A 170 -34.75 -8.71 -21.30
CA SER A 170 -34.25 -7.84 -22.36
C SER A 170 -32.75 -7.51 -22.27
N TRP A 171 -32.06 -7.91 -21.20
CA TRP A 171 -30.62 -7.71 -21.05
C TRP A 171 -29.79 -8.61 -21.97
N ILE A 172 -30.38 -9.73 -22.42
CA ILE A 172 -29.71 -10.57 -23.42
C ILE A 172 -29.37 -9.67 -24.61
N PRO A 173 -28.07 -9.49 -24.91
CA PRO A 173 -27.65 -8.50 -25.88
C PRO A 173 -28.31 -8.78 -27.22
N SER A 174 -28.81 -7.72 -27.85
CA SER A 174 -29.50 -7.90 -29.14
C SER A 174 -28.52 -8.45 -30.17
N VAL A 175 -29.05 -9.11 -31.20
CA VAL A 175 -28.24 -9.57 -32.35
C VAL A 175 -27.42 -8.40 -32.95
N GLY A 176 -27.93 -7.18 -32.87
CA GLY A 176 -27.23 -5.96 -33.27
C GLY A 176 -26.06 -5.58 -32.36
N ASP A 177 -26.21 -5.75 -31.04
CA ASP A 177 -25.13 -5.49 -30.08
C ASP A 177 -24.01 -6.53 -30.22
N VAL A 178 -24.38 -7.81 -30.34
CA VAL A 178 -23.43 -8.89 -30.62
C VAL A 178 -22.70 -8.65 -31.95
N ALA A 179 -23.40 -8.18 -32.98
CA ALA A 179 -22.78 -7.82 -34.26
C ALA A 179 -21.85 -6.59 -34.15
N ARG A 180 -22.17 -5.61 -33.29
CA ARG A 180 -21.33 -4.43 -33.02
C ARG A 180 -20.05 -4.84 -32.27
N TRP A 181 -20.17 -5.71 -31.27
CA TRP A 181 -19.02 -6.28 -30.56
C TRP A 181 -18.15 -7.12 -31.49
N ALA A 182 -18.76 -7.98 -32.31
CA ALA A 182 -18.06 -8.78 -33.31
C ALA A 182 -17.28 -7.90 -34.32
N ALA A 183 -17.84 -6.76 -34.73
CA ALA A 183 -17.15 -5.80 -35.58
C ALA A 183 -15.95 -5.14 -34.87
N GLN A 184 -16.10 -4.78 -33.59
CA GLN A 184 -15.01 -4.23 -32.76
C GLN A 184 -13.89 -5.26 -32.50
N TRP A 185 -14.23 -6.55 -32.49
CA TRP A 185 -13.30 -7.68 -32.35
C TRP A 185 -12.60 -8.11 -33.66
N GLY A 186 -12.83 -7.41 -34.78
CA GLY A 186 -12.10 -7.62 -36.03
C GLY A 186 -12.66 -8.72 -36.95
N LEU A 187 -13.97 -8.97 -36.93
CA LEU A 187 -14.61 -9.93 -37.83
C LEU A 187 -14.94 -9.33 -39.20
N LYS A 188 -14.35 -9.90 -40.27
CA LYS A 188 -14.75 -9.60 -41.65
C LYS A 188 -16.13 -10.21 -41.91
N LYS A 189 -17.13 -9.36 -42.16
CA LYS A 189 -18.47 -9.77 -42.61
C LYS A 189 -18.38 -10.50 -43.96
N LEU A 190 -18.95 -11.70 -44.04
CA LEU A 190 -19.33 -12.33 -45.30
C LEU A 190 -20.85 -12.56 -45.30
N GLY A 191 -21.54 -11.76 -46.13
CA GLY A 191 -22.83 -12.02 -46.78
C GLY A 191 -23.98 -12.68 -46.02
N VAL A 192 -24.99 -11.86 -45.68
CA VAL A 192 -26.45 -12.13 -45.75
C VAL A 192 -27.04 -13.24 -44.85
N VAL A 193 -27.90 -12.78 -43.91
CA VAL A 193 -28.99 -13.47 -43.19
C VAL A 193 -28.64 -14.49 -42.09
N HIS A 194 -27.38 -14.83 -41.84
CA HIS A 194 -27.04 -15.69 -40.69
C HIS A 194 -26.44 -14.90 -39.52
N GLU A 195 -26.85 -15.33 -38.32
CA GLU A 195 -26.40 -14.91 -37.00
C GLU A 195 -24.90 -14.57 -36.98
N PRO A 196 -24.46 -13.46 -36.36
CA PRO A 196 -23.05 -13.06 -36.38
C PRO A 196 -22.17 -14.17 -35.80
N GLN A 197 -21.50 -14.90 -36.69
CA GLN A 197 -20.56 -15.95 -36.31
C GLN A 197 -19.31 -15.28 -35.74
N PHE A 198 -19.06 -15.49 -34.44
CA PHE A 198 -17.74 -15.28 -33.85
C PHE A 198 -16.73 -16.10 -34.63
N GLY A 199 -15.78 -15.47 -35.32
CA GLY A 199 -14.70 -16.20 -35.98
C GLY A 199 -13.76 -16.85 -34.98
N ASP A 200 -12.88 -17.71 -35.48
CA ASP A 200 -12.05 -18.59 -34.65
C ASP A 200 -11.04 -17.89 -33.74
N LYS A 201 -10.80 -16.57 -33.94
CA LYS A 201 -9.84 -15.79 -33.15
C LYS A 201 -10.56 -14.93 -32.12
N LEU A 202 -10.17 -15.11 -30.85
CA LEU A 202 -10.64 -14.32 -29.72
C LEU A 202 -10.14 -12.88 -29.86
N GLY A 203 -11.04 -11.94 -30.16
CA GLY A 203 -10.74 -10.50 -30.17
C GLY A 203 -10.29 -10.00 -28.80
N VAL A 204 -9.65 -8.84 -28.78
CA VAL A 204 -9.19 -8.20 -27.53
C VAL A 204 -10.33 -7.37 -26.94
N ALA A 205 -10.81 -7.73 -25.76
CA ALA A 205 -11.84 -7.02 -25.00
C ALA A 205 -11.79 -7.38 -23.52
N THR A 206 -12.42 -6.56 -22.69
CA THR A 206 -12.52 -6.80 -21.24
C THR A 206 -13.93 -7.25 -20.92
N PHE A 207 -14.05 -8.37 -20.21
CA PHE A 207 -15.34 -8.96 -19.84
C PHE A 207 -15.50 -8.97 -18.33
N VAL A 208 -16.58 -8.38 -17.85
CA VAL A 208 -17.03 -8.45 -16.46
C VAL A 208 -17.54 -9.86 -16.18
N ILE A 209 -17.03 -10.47 -15.11
CA ILE A 209 -17.40 -11.80 -14.64
C ILE A 209 -18.53 -11.64 -13.62
N VAL A 210 -19.78 -11.88 -14.05
CA VAL A 210 -20.97 -11.57 -13.24
C VAL A 210 -20.95 -12.25 -11.88
N LYS A 211 -20.52 -13.52 -11.83
CA LYS A 211 -20.37 -14.28 -10.58
C LYS A 211 -19.44 -13.60 -9.56
N ASN A 212 -18.38 -12.92 -10.01
CA ASN A 212 -17.46 -12.22 -9.12
C ASN A 212 -18.07 -10.93 -8.62
N VAL A 213 -18.80 -10.21 -9.48
CA VAL A 213 -19.52 -8.98 -9.11
C VAL A 213 -20.58 -9.29 -8.06
N GLU A 214 -21.38 -10.34 -8.28
CA GLU A 214 -22.39 -10.81 -7.32
C GLU A 214 -21.75 -11.18 -5.97
N ALA A 215 -20.66 -11.95 -5.99
CA ALA A 215 -19.95 -12.32 -4.77
C ALA A 215 -19.37 -11.10 -4.02
N ALA A 216 -18.89 -10.09 -4.74
CA ALA A 216 -18.41 -8.84 -4.13
C ALA A 216 -19.56 -8.05 -3.52
N ALA A 217 -20.65 -7.88 -4.28
CA ALA A 217 -21.83 -7.16 -3.84
C ALA A 217 -22.49 -7.81 -2.62
N ASP A 218 -22.65 -9.13 -2.63
CA ASP A 218 -23.28 -9.85 -1.52
C ASP A 218 -22.42 -9.76 -0.25
N LYS A 219 -21.09 -9.94 -0.36
CA LYS A 219 -20.17 -9.74 0.77
C LYS A 219 -20.17 -8.29 1.27
N LEU A 220 -20.24 -7.33 0.36
CA LEU A 220 -20.29 -5.91 0.71
C LEU A 220 -21.56 -5.59 1.50
N LEU A 221 -22.72 -6.05 1.03
CA LEU A 221 -24.00 -5.84 1.70
C LEU A 221 -24.09 -6.55 3.05
N GLN A 222 -23.45 -7.72 3.20
CA GLN A 222 -23.32 -8.40 4.51
C GLN A 222 -22.45 -7.63 5.50
N ASN A 223 -21.42 -6.93 5.00
CA ASN A 223 -20.49 -6.12 5.78
C ASN A 223 -20.84 -4.62 5.76
N ALA A 224 -22.01 -4.25 5.24
CA ALA A 224 -22.48 -2.88 5.25
C ALA A 224 -22.59 -2.42 6.72
N PRO A 225 -22.31 -1.14 7.02
CA PRO A 225 -22.45 -0.63 8.38
C PRO A 225 -23.83 -1.01 8.94
N VAL A 226 -23.84 -1.58 10.14
CA VAL A 226 -25.08 -1.78 10.90
C VAL A 226 -25.74 -0.41 10.97
N GLN A 227 -26.99 -0.33 10.52
CA GLN A 227 -27.72 0.92 10.32
C GLN A 227 -28.15 1.53 11.66
N ASN A 228 -27.17 1.90 12.49
CA ASN A 228 -27.41 2.50 13.80
C ASN A 228 -27.93 3.93 13.67
N SER A 229 -27.65 4.59 12.54
CA SER A 229 -28.05 5.97 12.23
C SER A 229 -28.22 6.17 10.73
N ASN A 230 -29.06 7.12 10.33
CA ASN A 230 -29.21 7.50 8.92
C ASN A 230 -27.92 8.07 8.31
N VAL A 231 -27.06 8.65 9.14
CA VAL A 231 -25.77 9.24 8.72
C VAL A 231 -24.75 8.15 8.34
N ASP A 232 -24.81 6.98 8.97
CA ASP A 232 -23.91 5.86 8.68
C ASP A 232 -24.18 5.21 7.31
N ARG A 233 -25.34 5.52 6.70
CA ARG A 233 -25.74 5.05 5.36
C ARG A 233 -25.06 5.78 4.23
N VAL A 234 -24.46 6.94 4.50
CA VAL A 234 -23.93 7.81 3.45
C VAL A 234 -22.41 7.80 3.54
N LEU A 235 -21.74 7.42 2.45
CA LEU A 235 -20.28 7.34 2.33
C LEU A 235 -19.79 8.22 1.17
N SER A 236 -18.60 8.81 1.32
CA SER A 236 -17.85 9.29 0.14
C SER A 236 -17.26 8.10 -0.61
N LYS A 237 -16.96 8.29 -1.88
CA LYS A 237 -16.29 7.28 -2.71
C LYS A 237 -14.93 6.91 -2.13
N VAL A 238 -14.19 7.87 -1.59
CA VAL A 238 -12.90 7.64 -0.94
C VAL A 238 -13.03 6.70 0.26
N ASP A 239 -13.99 6.96 1.15
CA ASP A 239 -14.21 6.11 2.33
C ASP A 239 -14.75 4.73 1.93
N PHE A 240 -15.63 4.69 0.93
CA PHE A 240 -16.13 3.44 0.36
C PHE A 240 -15.00 2.56 -0.20
N VAL A 241 -14.11 3.12 -1.02
CA VAL A 241 -12.95 2.42 -1.57
C VAL A 241 -12.03 1.92 -0.45
N ARG A 242 -11.73 2.78 0.53
CA ARG A 242 -10.91 2.40 1.69
C ARG A 242 -11.50 1.20 2.43
N ARG A 243 -12.80 1.21 2.70
CA ARG A 243 -13.49 0.18 3.49
C ARG A 243 -13.64 -1.15 2.75
N TYR A 244 -13.82 -1.11 1.42
CA TYR A 244 -14.19 -2.29 0.64
C TYR A 244 -13.13 -2.74 -0.37
N SER A 245 -11.96 -2.10 -0.42
CA SER A 245 -10.84 -2.44 -1.31
C SER A 245 -10.49 -3.93 -1.28
N ASN A 246 -10.42 -4.56 -0.11
CA ASN A 246 -10.03 -5.96 0.04
C ASN A 246 -11.21 -6.94 0.24
N ILE A 247 -12.45 -6.56 -0.11
CA ILE A 247 -13.66 -7.35 0.18
C ILE A 247 -13.65 -8.76 -0.45
N LEU A 248 -12.98 -8.93 -1.58
CA LEU A 248 -12.84 -10.22 -2.26
C LEU A 248 -11.54 -10.96 -1.93
N ASN A 249 -10.47 -10.23 -1.61
CA ASN A 249 -9.12 -10.76 -1.51
C ASN A 249 -8.27 -9.88 -0.56
N ASP A 250 -7.64 -10.51 0.44
CA ASP A 250 -6.84 -9.81 1.45
C ASP A 250 -5.50 -9.29 0.92
N VAL A 251 -5.01 -9.86 -0.19
CA VAL A 251 -3.70 -9.54 -0.77
C VAL A 251 -3.82 -8.50 -1.87
N TYR A 252 -4.80 -8.66 -2.76
CA TYR A 252 -4.98 -7.79 -3.92
C TYR A 252 -6.26 -6.96 -3.76
N PRO A 253 -6.19 -5.62 -3.69
CA PRO A 253 -7.37 -4.79 -3.62
C PRO A 253 -8.09 -4.71 -4.97
N LEU A 254 -9.39 -4.43 -4.94
CA LEU A 254 -10.18 -4.03 -6.10
C LEU A 254 -9.59 -2.77 -6.73
N THR A 255 -9.56 -2.73 -8.05
CA THR A 255 -9.12 -1.55 -8.82
C THR A 255 -10.25 -0.54 -8.97
N ASP A 256 -9.94 0.68 -9.42
CA ASP A 256 -10.96 1.67 -9.75
C ASP A 256 -11.96 1.13 -10.79
N SER A 257 -11.49 0.34 -11.75
CA SER A 257 -12.36 -0.31 -12.75
C SER A 257 -13.29 -1.34 -12.12
N ASP A 258 -12.81 -2.11 -11.14
CA ASP A 258 -13.66 -3.02 -10.38
C ASP A 258 -14.72 -2.24 -9.57
N PHE A 259 -14.36 -1.10 -8.97
CA PHE A 259 -15.31 -0.27 -8.22
C PHE A 259 -16.39 0.34 -9.11
N GLU A 260 -16.07 0.83 -10.30
CA GLU A 260 -17.08 1.32 -11.25
C GLU A 260 -18.09 0.21 -11.62
N VAL A 261 -17.60 -1.01 -11.87
CA VAL A 261 -18.44 -2.19 -12.14
C VAL A 261 -19.31 -2.53 -10.92
N LEU A 262 -18.73 -2.54 -9.73
CA LEU A 262 -19.42 -2.88 -8.49
C LEU A 262 -20.51 -1.86 -8.12
N LEU A 263 -20.20 -0.56 -8.20
CA LEU A 263 -21.14 0.52 -7.93
C LEU A 263 -22.31 0.50 -8.93
N THR A 264 -22.01 0.33 -10.22
CA THR A 264 -23.04 0.16 -11.26
C THR A 264 -23.96 -1.00 -10.93
N HIS A 265 -23.42 -2.14 -10.49
CA HIS A 265 -24.22 -3.31 -10.13
C HIS A 265 -25.09 -3.08 -8.89
N LEU A 266 -24.52 -2.47 -7.84
CA LEU A 266 -25.24 -2.18 -6.59
C LEU A 266 -26.41 -1.21 -6.80
N GLU A 267 -26.23 -0.21 -7.66
CA GLU A 267 -27.26 0.78 -7.98
C GLU A 267 -28.30 0.20 -8.94
N ARG A 268 -27.87 -0.25 -10.13
CA ARG A 268 -28.78 -0.67 -11.22
C ARG A 268 -29.44 -2.02 -10.95
N ASP A 269 -28.67 -3.00 -10.51
CA ASP A 269 -29.11 -4.40 -10.49
C ASP A 269 -29.65 -4.81 -9.12
N LYS A 270 -28.96 -4.44 -8.04
CA LYS A 270 -29.40 -4.75 -6.67
C LYS A 270 -30.34 -3.70 -6.08
N GLN A 271 -30.39 -2.49 -6.65
CA GLN A 271 -31.14 -1.35 -6.11
C GLN A 271 -30.89 -1.18 -4.60
N ALA A 272 -29.61 -1.31 -4.22
CA ALA A 272 -29.15 -1.30 -2.83
C ALA A 272 -28.58 0.07 -2.44
N ILE A 273 -28.20 0.89 -3.41
CA ILE A 273 -27.61 2.21 -3.21
C ILE A 273 -28.20 3.23 -4.18
N SER A 274 -28.01 4.51 -3.85
CA SER A 274 -28.00 5.64 -4.79
C SER A 274 -26.57 6.15 -4.92
N TYR A 275 -26.12 6.48 -6.13
CA TYR A 275 -24.77 6.97 -6.40
C TYR A 275 -24.77 8.14 -7.38
N ASP A 276 -24.09 9.24 -7.05
CA ASP A 276 -24.00 10.43 -7.91
C ASP A 276 -22.63 10.62 -8.58
N GLY A 277 -21.69 9.69 -8.35
CA GLY A 277 -20.30 9.78 -8.83
C GLY A 277 -19.28 9.99 -7.71
N ASP A 278 -19.68 10.58 -6.58
CA ASP A 278 -18.79 10.85 -5.45
C ASP A 278 -19.37 10.38 -4.11
N ILE A 279 -20.69 10.35 -3.97
CA ILE A 279 -21.39 9.97 -2.75
C ILE A 279 -22.22 8.71 -2.99
N ILE A 280 -22.12 7.77 -2.04
CA ILE A 280 -22.85 6.52 -2.02
C ILE A 280 -23.82 6.55 -0.83
N LYS A 281 -25.12 6.38 -1.09
CA LYS A 281 -26.14 6.25 -0.06
C LYS A 281 -26.77 4.86 -0.07
N PHE A 282 -26.61 4.12 1.02
CA PHE A 282 -27.24 2.81 1.19
C PHE A 282 -28.74 2.92 1.44
N LYS A 283 -29.51 2.02 0.81
CA LYS A 283 -30.95 1.87 1.04
C LYS A 283 -31.25 1.45 2.49
N SER A 284 -32.31 2.00 3.06
CA SER A 284 -32.78 1.62 4.40
C SER A 284 -33.42 0.24 4.36
N GLU A 285 -33.31 -0.53 5.44
CA GLU A 285 -34.07 -1.78 5.57
C GLU A 285 -35.59 -1.54 5.53
N ASN A 286 -36.04 -0.36 5.95
CA ASN A 286 -37.45 0.03 5.99
C ASN A 286 -37.97 0.60 4.67
N GLU A 287 -37.10 0.81 3.69
CA GLU A 287 -37.44 1.42 2.39
C GLU A 287 -37.44 0.36 1.28
N SER A 288 -38.46 0.37 0.43
CA SER A 288 -38.56 -0.55 -0.71
C SER A 288 -37.60 -0.20 -1.84
N ALA A 289 -37.19 1.06 -1.96
CA ALA A 289 -36.30 1.59 -2.99
C ALA A 289 -35.26 2.53 -2.37
N PRO A 290 -34.06 2.66 -2.99
CA PRO A 290 -33.05 3.61 -2.53
C PRO A 290 -33.57 5.05 -2.68
N THR A 291 -33.32 5.88 -1.67
CA THR A 291 -33.69 7.29 -1.68
C THR A 291 -32.60 8.14 -2.33
N SER A 292 -32.98 9.26 -2.95
CA SER A 292 -32.00 10.18 -3.53
C SER A 292 -31.06 10.75 -2.47
N ILE A 293 -29.86 11.10 -2.91
CA ILE A 293 -28.87 11.81 -2.09
C ILE A 293 -29.38 13.24 -1.87
N THR A 294 -29.44 13.68 -0.63
CA THR A 294 -29.92 15.02 -0.24
C THR A 294 -28.75 15.96 0.08
N LYS A 295 -29.03 17.26 0.26
CA LYS A 295 -27.99 18.23 0.64
C LYS A 295 -27.44 17.96 2.04
N GLU A 296 -28.27 17.40 2.91
CA GLU A 296 -27.88 16.99 4.27
C GLU A 296 -26.90 15.82 4.21
N ASP A 297 -27.15 14.84 3.33
CA ASP A 297 -26.24 13.71 3.10
C ASP A 297 -24.85 14.19 2.65
N ILE A 298 -24.82 15.16 1.72
CA ILE A 298 -23.57 15.77 1.24
C ILE A 298 -22.82 16.45 2.39
N ALA A 299 -23.51 17.27 3.19
CA ALA A 299 -22.89 17.97 4.32
C ALA A 299 -22.34 17.01 5.38
N VAL A 300 -23.05 15.91 5.65
CA VAL A 300 -22.61 14.84 6.55
C VAL A 300 -21.30 14.22 6.06
N VAL A 301 -21.25 13.84 4.78
CA VAL A 301 -20.05 13.22 4.18
C VAL A 301 -18.87 14.17 4.22
N GLN A 302 -19.06 15.43 3.80
CA GLN A 302 -18.00 16.44 3.80
C GLN A 302 -17.45 16.72 5.19
N LEU A 303 -18.33 16.83 6.20
CA LEU A 303 -17.91 17.02 7.58
C LEU A 303 -17.09 15.83 8.09
N ARG A 304 -17.54 14.60 7.78
CA ARG A 304 -16.81 13.38 8.16
C ARG A 304 -15.46 13.28 7.46
N ASP A 305 -15.39 13.56 6.17
CA ASP A 305 -14.15 13.52 5.40
C ASP A 305 -13.16 14.58 5.88
N THR A 306 -13.65 15.78 6.20
CA THR A 306 -12.85 16.85 6.82
C THR A 306 -12.30 16.42 8.16
N LEU A 307 -13.14 15.85 9.02
CA LEU A 307 -12.74 15.33 10.33
C LEU A 307 -11.67 14.24 10.18
N TYR A 308 -11.87 13.30 9.25
CA TYR A 308 -10.91 12.24 8.96
C TYR A 308 -9.56 12.83 8.54
N ARG A 309 -9.55 13.81 7.62
CA ARG A 309 -8.31 14.46 7.16
C ARG A 309 -7.58 15.19 8.29
N ILE A 310 -8.29 15.90 9.16
CA ILE A 310 -7.66 16.57 10.32
C ILE A 310 -7.05 15.53 11.27
N LYS A 311 -7.76 14.44 11.54
CA LYS A 311 -7.24 13.34 12.37
C LYS A 311 -6.04 12.65 11.76
N GLU A 312 -5.97 12.52 10.44
CA GLU A 312 -4.82 11.93 9.76
C GLU A 312 -3.54 12.78 9.90
N GLN A 313 -3.67 14.09 10.11
CA GLN A 313 -2.53 14.99 10.32
C GLN A 313 -1.93 14.89 11.75
N VAL A 314 -2.72 14.46 12.74
CA VAL A 314 -2.29 14.39 14.15
C VAL A 314 -1.05 13.50 14.34
N PRO A 315 -1.02 12.23 13.84
CA PRO A 315 0.18 11.39 13.97
C PRO A 315 1.43 11.94 13.29
N ALA A 316 1.29 12.73 12.22
CA ALA A 316 2.43 13.35 11.54
C ALA A 316 3.04 14.46 12.39
N LEU A 317 2.20 15.27 13.06
CA LEU A 317 2.65 16.29 14.00
C LEU A 317 3.32 15.66 15.23
N ASP A 318 2.77 14.57 15.79
CA ASP A 318 3.39 13.84 16.91
C ASP A 318 4.79 13.32 16.56
N ARG A 319 4.96 12.73 15.37
CA ARG A 319 6.28 12.28 14.90
C ARG A 319 7.26 13.44 14.79
N LYS A 320 6.82 14.58 14.28
CA LYS A 320 7.65 15.78 14.12
C LYS A 320 8.07 16.37 15.46
N ILE A 321 7.17 16.38 16.46
CA ILE A 321 7.50 16.76 17.84
C ILE A 321 8.57 15.82 18.39
N ALA A 322 8.41 14.50 18.23
CA ALA A 322 9.38 13.52 18.70
C ALA A 322 10.75 13.60 17.99
N GLU A 323 10.78 14.00 16.72
CA GLU A 323 12.02 14.25 15.97
C GLU A 323 12.73 15.52 16.44
N ALA A 324 11.99 16.62 16.59
CA ALA A 324 12.53 17.88 17.11
C ALA A 324 13.06 17.72 18.54
N ASP A 325 12.36 16.97 19.39
CA ASP A 325 12.78 16.66 20.75
C ASP A 325 14.10 15.88 20.80
N ARG A 326 14.26 14.87 19.93
CA ARG A 326 15.53 14.17 19.77
C ARG A 326 16.66 15.09 19.32
N GLU A 327 16.37 16.00 18.38
CA GLU A 327 17.36 16.96 17.88
C GLU A 327 17.78 17.96 18.97
N VAL A 328 16.85 18.42 19.81
CA VAL A 328 17.15 19.27 20.98
C VAL A 328 18.14 18.55 21.90
N HIS A 329 17.85 17.32 22.32
CA HIS A 329 18.75 16.55 23.19
C HIS A 329 20.12 16.28 22.56
N GLU A 330 20.17 16.00 21.25
CA GLU A 330 21.44 15.81 20.55
C GLU A 330 22.26 17.12 20.48
N ALA A 331 21.61 18.25 20.20
CA ALA A 331 22.24 19.56 20.13
C ALA A 331 22.76 20.01 21.51
N LEU A 332 22.02 19.73 22.59
CA LEU A 332 22.46 19.99 23.98
C LEU A 332 23.70 19.16 24.33
N ARG A 333 23.70 17.86 24.02
CA ARG A 333 24.86 16.97 24.26
C ARG A 333 26.11 17.42 23.48
N THR A 334 25.91 17.94 22.27
CA THR A 334 27.00 18.44 21.41
C THR A 334 27.34 19.92 21.64
N LYS A 335 26.68 20.57 22.62
CA LYS A 335 26.85 21.99 22.99
C LYS A 335 26.60 22.97 21.83
N GLN A 336 25.68 22.63 20.94
CA GLN A 336 25.29 23.45 19.79
C GLN A 336 24.01 24.24 20.10
N MET A 337 24.12 25.30 20.92
CA MET A 337 22.94 26.00 21.47
C MET A 337 22.06 26.65 20.40
N SER A 338 22.64 27.17 19.31
CA SER A 338 21.85 27.72 18.19
C SER A 338 20.98 26.65 17.52
N ARG A 339 21.48 25.42 17.43
CA ARG A 339 20.75 24.29 16.86
C ARG A 339 19.67 23.78 17.83
N ALA A 340 19.99 23.71 19.11
CA ALA A 340 19.02 23.37 20.16
C ALA A 340 17.85 24.36 20.18
N LYS A 341 18.13 25.67 20.15
CA LYS A 341 17.12 26.72 20.10
C LYS A 341 16.24 26.63 18.85
N SER A 342 16.82 26.39 17.68
CA SER A 342 16.06 26.22 16.44
C SER A 342 15.15 24.98 16.48
N ALA A 343 15.66 23.85 17.00
CA ALA A 343 14.88 22.63 17.14
C ALA A 343 13.74 22.79 18.17
N LEU A 344 14.00 23.50 19.29
CA LEU A 344 13.02 23.81 20.32
C LEU A 344 11.90 24.71 19.78
N ARG A 345 12.24 25.72 18.98
CA ARG A 345 11.25 26.54 18.25
C ARG A 345 10.37 25.68 17.34
N SER A 346 10.97 24.77 16.57
CA SER A 346 10.23 23.85 15.70
C SER A 346 9.32 22.92 16.50
N LYS A 347 9.76 22.44 17.66
CA LYS A 347 8.97 21.62 18.59
C LYS A 347 7.75 22.40 19.08
N LYS A 348 7.94 23.63 19.59
CA LYS A 348 6.84 24.48 20.08
C LYS A 348 5.81 24.83 19.02
N LEU A 349 6.24 25.13 17.80
CA LEU A 349 5.33 25.34 16.68
C LEU A 349 4.51 24.09 16.38
N ALA A 350 5.15 22.92 16.33
CA ALA A 350 4.45 21.66 16.11
C ALA A 350 3.46 21.32 17.25
N GLU A 351 3.82 21.57 18.50
CA GLU A 351 2.92 21.43 19.67
C GLU A 351 1.71 22.37 19.59
N SER A 352 1.92 23.63 19.21
CA SER A 352 0.84 24.61 19.03
C SER A 352 -0.13 24.18 17.92
N PHE A 353 0.40 23.75 16.76
CA PHE A 353 -0.44 23.23 15.68
C PHE A 353 -1.18 21.95 16.09
N LEU A 354 -0.53 21.04 16.82
CA LEU A 354 -1.17 19.83 17.34
C LEU A 354 -2.36 20.18 18.24
N SER A 355 -2.18 21.13 19.17
CA SER A 355 -3.24 21.63 20.05
C SER A 355 -4.40 22.19 19.24
N GLN A 356 -4.12 23.09 18.29
CA GLN A 356 -5.14 23.69 17.44
C GLN A 356 -5.90 22.65 16.60
N ARG A 357 -5.19 21.69 15.99
CA ARG A 357 -5.81 20.63 15.17
C ARG A 357 -6.69 19.71 16.02
N THR A 358 -6.25 19.39 17.23
CA THR A 358 -7.02 18.57 18.18
C THR A 358 -8.28 19.30 18.64
N GLU A 359 -8.19 20.59 18.95
CA GLU A 359 -9.34 21.42 19.31
C GLU A 359 -10.35 21.51 18.15
N THR A 360 -9.89 21.81 16.94
CA THR A 360 -10.76 21.83 15.75
C THR A 360 -11.41 20.47 15.51
N ALA A 361 -10.68 19.36 15.69
CA ALA A 361 -11.25 18.02 15.56
C ALA A 361 -12.39 17.77 16.56
N LEU A 362 -12.20 18.16 17.83
CA LEU A 362 -13.23 18.03 18.87
C LEU A 362 -14.46 18.90 18.58
N GLU A 363 -14.26 20.12 18.08
CA GLU A 363 -15.35 20.99 17.66
C GLU A 363 -16.17 20.37 16.52
N LEU A 364 -15.50 19.88 15.48
CA LEU A 364 -16.16 19.24 14.33
C LEU A 364 -16.85 17.94 14.71
N GLU A 365 -16.28 17.13 15.62
CA GLU A 365 -16.97 15.97 16.20
C GLU A 365 -18.26 16.37 16.91
N GLY A 366 -18.22 17.44 17.72
CA GLY A 366 -19.39 17.97 18.40
C GLY A 366 -20.47 18.43 17.41
N VAL A 367 -20.09 19.05 16.29
CA VAL A 367 -21.02 19.42 15.21
C VAL A 367 -21.57 18.18 14.51
N PHE A 368 -20.73 17.19 14.24
CA PHE A 368 -21.13 15.94 13.60
C PHE A 368 -22.17 15.18 14.42
N ILE A 369 -21.97 15.07 15.74
CA ILE A 369 -22.93 14.43 16.65
C ILE A 369 -24.28 15.16 16.64
N LYS A 370 -24.27 16.50 16.66
CA LYS A 370 -25.52 17.30 16.59
C LYS A 370 -26.23 17.12 15.25
N LEU A 371 -25.49 17.05 14.16
CA LEU A 371 -26.04 16.81 12.82
C LEU A 371 -26.65 15.40 12.74
N GLN A 372 -25.95 14.40 13.27
CA GLN A 372 -26.44 13.03 13.36
C GLN A 372 -27.76 12.95 14.13
N GLN A 373 -27.83 13.60 15.30
CA GLN A 373 -29.07 13.70 16.08
C GLN A 373 -30.21 14.39 15.30
N ALA A 374 -29.90 15.45 14.55
CA ALA A 374 -30.90 16.17 13.76
C ALA A 374 -31.45 15.33 12.58
N VAL A 375 -30.60 14.51 11.96
CA VAL A 375 -30.98 13.61 10.86
C VAL A 375 -31.74 12.37 11.37
N ASP A 376 -31.40 11.87 12.55
CA ASP A 376 -32.05 10.70 13.16
C ASP A 376 -33.42 11.04 13.79
N GLN A 377 -33.63 12.28 14.24
CA GLN A 377 -34.88 12.72 14.83
C GLN A 377 -35.94 13.01 13.76
N VAL A 378 -36.51 11.96 13.15
CA VAL A 378 -37.57 12.01 12.12
C VAL A 378 -38.97 12.34 12.67
N GLU A 379 -39.14 12.50 13.99
CA GLU A 379 -40.39 13.01 14.60
C GLU A 379 -40.42 14.56 14.61
N ILE A 380 -40.80 15.12 13.45
CA ILE A 380 -40.43 16.47 13.02
C ILE A 380 -41.62 17.44 13.02
N VAL A 381 -41.76 18.25 14.08
CA VAL A 381 -42.25 19.65 14.01
C VAL A 381 -41.53 20.50 15.07
N ALA A 382 -41.42 19.99 16.30
CA ALA A 382 -40.77 20.70 17.40
C ALA A 382 -39.23 20.71 17.28
N ALA A 383 -38.63 19.57 16.91
CA ALA A 383 -37.21 19.48 16.56
C ALA A 383 -36.88 20.28 15.28
N MET A 384 -37.85 20.42 14.37
CA MET A 384 -37.75 21.24 13.17
C MET A 384 -37.69 22.73 13.49
N GLN A 385 -38.47 23.20 14.48
CA GLN A 385 -38.42 24.59 14.93
C GLN A 385 -37.17 24.90 15.75
N ALA A 386 -36.74 23.97 16.61
CA ALA A 386 -35.50 24.12 17.37
C ALA A 386 -34.25 24.02 16.46
N GLY A 387 -34.26 23.09 15.50
CA GLY A 387 -33.27 22.92 14.45
C GLY A 387 -33.27 24.09 13.48
N ALA A 388 -34.42 24.64 13.09
CA ALA A 388 -34.50 25.86 12.28
C ALA A 388 -34.01 27.09 13.05
N ALA A 389 -34.21 27.17 14.37
CA ALA A 389 -33.67 28.26 15.20
C ALA A 389 -32.15 28.13 15.39
N ALA A 390 -31.63 26.92 15.59
CA ALA A 390 -30.20 26.64 15.65
C ALA A 390 -29.52 26.84 14.28
N MET A 391 -30.17 26.36 13.21
CA MET A 391 -29.79 26.60 11.82
C MET A 391 -29.90 28.08 11.48
N LYS A 392 -30.85 28.86 12.02
CA LYS A 392 -30.96 30.31 11.78
C LYS A 392 -29.86 31.10 12.51
N GLY A 393 -29.52 30.72 13.73
CA GLY A 393 -28.36 31.25 14.45
C GLY A 393 -27.02 30.88 13.79
N LEU A 394 -26.96 29.74 13.11
CA LEU A 394 -25.84 29.33 12.27
C LEU A 394 -25.90 29.94 10.85
N HIS A 395 -27.10 30.23 10.33
CA HIS A 395 -27.38 30.83 9.01
C HIS A 395 -26.95 32.30 8.97
N GLU A 396 -27.10 33.02 10.09
CA GLU A 396 -26.59 34.38 10.26
C GLU A 396 -25.05 34.44 10.42
N LYS A 397 -24.37 33.32 10.68
CA LYS A 397 -22.90 33.25 10.82
C LYS A 397 -22.17 32.49 9.70
N VAL A 398 -22.83 31.55 9.02
CA VAL A 398 -22.17 30.55 8.15
C VAL A 398 -22.97 30.22 6.87
N GLY A 399 -24.09 30.88 6.56
CA GLY A 399 -24.67 30.84 5.19
C GLY A 399 -25.21 29.48 4.67
N GLY A 400 -25.89 28.66 5.48
CA GLY A 400 -26.61 27.46 4.99
C GLY A 400 -25.71 26.36 4.37
N ALA A 401 -26.28 25.44 3.59
CA ALA A 401 -25.52 24.34 2.94
C ALA A 401 -24.47 24.87 1.94
N GLU A 402 -24.72 26.01 1.30
CA GLU A 402 -23.76 26.70 0.42
C GLU A 402 -22.63 27.37 1.20
N GLY A 403 -22.86 27.75 2.46
CA GLY A 403 -21.85 28.35 3.32
C GLY A 403 -21.14 27.33 4.21
N VAL A 404 -21.70 26.16 4.49
CA VAL A 404 -20.94 24.99 4.97
C VAL A 404 -20.03 24.50 3.84
N GLN A 405 -20.53 24.40 2.60
CA GLN A 405 -19.69 24.18 1.42
C GLN A 405 -18.60 25.26 1.33
N GLY A 406 -18.94 26.55 1.48
CA GLY A 406 -17.96 27.64 1.46
C GLY A 406 -16.97 27.64 2.62
N VAL A 407 -17.35 27.21 3.82
CA VAL A 407 -16.45 27.08 4.98
C VAL A 407 -15.59 25.84 4.88
N VAL A 408 -16.14 24.73 4.40
CA VAL A 408 -15.38 23.50 4.12
C VAL A 408 -14.47 23.71 2.91
N ASP A 409 -14.87 24.48 1.90
CA ASP A 409 -14.03 24.84 0.75
C ASP A 409 -12.95 25.85 1.12
N ALA A 410 -13.26 26.85 1.95
CA ALA A 410 -12.25 27.75 2.52
C ALA A 410 -11.28 26.98 3.44
N LEU A 411 -11.78 25.99 4.19
CA LEU A 411 -10.96 25.10 4.99
C LEU A 411 -10.15 24.13 4.10
N ASN A 412 -10.72 23.64 2.99
CA ASN A 412 -10.04 22.81 1.99
C ASN A 412 -8.96 23.61 1.27
N GLU A 413 -9.18 24.89 0.97
CA GLU A 413 -8.22 25.78 0.32
C GLU A 413 -7.09 26.14 1.29
N GLN A 414 -7.39 26.35 2.59
CA GLN A 414 -6.38 26.46 3.64
C GLN A 414 -5.66 25.13 3.96
N MET A 415 -6.28 23.99 3.64
CA MET A 415 -5.71 22.65 3.85
C MET A 415 -5.05 22.07 2.59
N ALA A 416 -5.29 22.61 1.39
CA ALA A 416 -4.67 22.18 0.13
C ALA A 416 -3.18 22.53 0.06
N THR A 417 -2.69 23.33 1.01
CA THR A 417 -1.26 23.55 1.30
C THR A 417 -0.59 22.34 1.98
N THR A 418 -0.90 21.12 1.52
CA THR A 418 -0.40 19.85 2.09
C THR A 418 0.94 19.39 1.47
N GLU A 419 1.78 20.32 1.02
CA GLU A 419 3.20 20.06 0.71
C GLU A 419 4.14 20.88 1.61
N GLU A 420 3.61 21.61 2.60
CA GLU A 420 4.36 22.56 3.41
C GLU A 420 4.35 22.26 4.92
N ILE A 421 4.35 21.02 5.39
CA ILE A 421 4.57 20.81 6.84
C ILE A 421 5.96 21.34 7.27
N SER A 422 6.95 21.35 6.36
CA SER A 422 8.24 22.00 6.56
C SER A 422 8.30 23.45 6.07
N GLY A 423 7.44 23.84 5.11
CA GLY A 423 7.33 25.21 4.59
C GLY A 423 6.55 26.12 5.55
N ILE A 424 5.39 25.68 6.04
CA ILE A 424 4.54 26.39 7.00
C ILE A 424 5.28 26.68 8.30
N ILE A 425 6.15 25.80 8.80
CA ILE A 425 6.93 26.13 10.02
C ILE A 425 7.97 27.24 9.75
N ASN A 426 8.51 27.33 8.54
CA ASN A 426 9.44 28.38 8.13
C ASN A 426 8.74 29.67 7.68
N GLU A 427 7.50 29.60 7.19
CA GLU A 427 6.71 30.74 6.67
C GLU A 427 5.59 31.22 7.62
N SER A 428 5.24 30.47 8.67
CA SER A 428 4.17 30.87 9.58
C SER A 428 4.57 32.09 10.38
N ASN A 429 3.77 33.16 10.29
CA ASN A 429 3.82 34.35 11.14
C ASN A 429 3.38 34.09 12.60
N GLN A 430 3.27 32.83 13.02
CA GLN A 430 2.91 32.48 14.38
C GLN A 430 4.13 32.76 15.27
N GLN A 431 4.08 33.91 15.95
CA GLN A 431 5.15 34.36 16.84
C GLN A 431 5.19 33.44 18.06
N VAL A 432 6.16 32.52 18.07
CA VAL A 432 6.55 31.85 19.31
C VAL A 432 7.26 32.88 20.17
N ASP A 433 6.90 32.95 21.45
CA ASP A 433 7.59 33.82 22.40
C ASP A 433 9.04 33.36 22.57
N GLU A 434 9.99 34.21 22.18
CA GLU A 434 11.42 33.93 22.31
C GLU A 434 11.87 33.84 23.77
N SER A 435 11.15 34.48 24.69
CA SER A 435 11.43 34.40 26.13
C SER A 435 11.13 33.01 26.66
N GLU A 436 9.99 32.43 26.28
CA GLU A 436 9.60 31.08 26.71
C GLU A 436 10.57 30.02 26.19
N ILE A 437 11.07 30.18 24.95
CA ILE A 437 12.08 29.29 24.37
C ILE A 437 13.39 29.37 25.16
N GLU A 438 13.81 30.56 25.57
CA GLU A 438 15.05 30.76 26.32
C GLU A 438 14.95 30.15 27.73
N ASP A 439 13.83 30.38 28.42
CA ASP A 439 13.57 29.83 29.75
C ASP A 439 13.52 28.28 29.72
N GLU A 440 12.88 27.70 28.71
CA GLU A 440 12.81 26.25 28.54
C GLU A 440 14.17 25.66 28.13
N LEU A 441 14.95 26.36 27.30
CA LEU A 441 16.30 25.94 26.95
C LEU A 441 17.21 25.94 28.19
N GLU A 442 17.14 26.98 29.03
CA GLU A 442 17.89 27.06 30.29
C GLU A 442 17.50 25.92 31.25
N ALA A 443 16.21 25.61 31.35
CA ALA A 443 15.72 24.49 32.14
C ALA A 443 16.23 23.12 31.62
N LEU A 444 16.23 22.92 30.30
CA LEU A 444 16.74 21.68 29.68
C LEU A 444 18.26 21.55 29.81
N GLU A 445 19.00 22.64 29.69
CA GLU A 445 20.45 22.68 29.94
C GLU A 445 20.78 22.31 31.40
N HIS A 446 20.02 22.87 32.36
CA HIS A 446 20.18 22.54 33.77
C HIS A 446 19.92 21.06 34.03
N ALA A 447 18.83 20.51 33.49
CA ALA A 447 18.47 19.10 33.65
C ALA A 447 19.51 18.15 33.03
N GLU A 448 20.04 18.47 31.84
CA GLU A 448 21.09 17.67 31.20
C GLU A 448 22.41 17.72 31.99
N LYS A 449 22.73 18.89 32.56
CA LYS A 449 23.91 19.05 33.43
C LYS A 449 23.79 18.27 34.73
N GLU A 450 22.64 18.34 35.41
CA GLU A 450 22.37 17.53 36.60
C GLU A 450 22.48 16.03 36.30
N LYS A 451 21.97 15.58 35.15
CA LYS A 451 22.08 14.19 34.72
C LYS A 451 23.52 13.79 34.44
N ALA A 452 24.31 14.65 33.79
CA ALA A 452 25.73 14.42 33.56
C ALA A 452 26.51 14.34 34.89
N ASP A 453 26.22 15.23 35.84
CA ASP A 453 26.82 15.24 37.17
C ASP A 453 26.45 13.97 37.96
N GLN A 454 25.20 13.51 37.86
CA GLN A 454 24.76 12.23 38.45
C GLN A 454 25.44 11.01 37.82
N GLU A 455 25.62 10.97 36.50
CA GLU A 455 26.35 9.90 35.82
C GLU A 455 27.85 9.90 36.20
N GLU A 456 28.47 11.07 36.33
CA GLU A 456 29.86 11.19 36.76
C GLU A 456 30.02 10.79 38.24
N ALA A 457 29.10 11.19 39.10
CA ALA A 457 29.06 10.76 40.49
C ALA A 457 28.88 9.24 40.61
N ALA A 458 28.00 8.64 39.80
CA ALA A 458 27.81 7.20 39.76
C ALA A 458 29.06 6.45 39.26
N LYS A 459 29.71 6.94 38.20
CA LYS A 459 31.00 6.38 37.71
C LYS A 459 32.11 6.51 38.76
N THR A 460 32.16 7.63 39.46
CA THR A 460 33.14 7.88 40.51
C THR A 460 32.89 6.98 41.73
N ALA A 461 31.64 6.84 42.16
CA ALA A 461 31.25 5.92 43.23
C ALA A 461 31.57 4.46 42.88
N ALA A 462 31.28 4.03 41.64
CA ALA A 462 31.65 2.70 41.16
C ALA A 462 33.17 2.48 41.13
N ARG A 463 33.95 3.52 40.76
CA ARG A 463 35.42 3.46 40.78
C ARG A 463 35.97 3.36 42.20
N ILE A 464 35.40 4.10 43.16
CA ILE A 464 35.78 4.05 44.58
C ILE A 464 35.45 2.68 45.16
N ALA A 465 34.23 2.17 44.95
CA ALA A 465 33.84 0.84 45.44
C ALA A 465 34.76 -0.28 44.92
N ARG A 466 35.18 -0.20 43.65
CA ARG A 466 36.13 -1.16 43.07
C ARG A 466 37.53 -1.05 43.67
N LEU A 467 37.96 0.15 44.06
CA LEU A 467 39.25 0.37 44.74
C LEU A 467 39.20 -0.14 46.19
N GLU A 468 38.08 0.08 46.90
CA GLU A 468 37.86 -0.42 48.26
C GLU A 468 37.81 -1.96 48.30
N GLU A 469 37.14 -2.60 47.33
CA GLU A 469 37.12 -4.05 47.19
C GLU A 469 38.53 -4.61 46.90
N ALA A 470 39.29 -3.96 46.01
CA ALA A 470 40.67 -4.33 45.74
C ALA A 470 41.61 -4.14 46.95
N GLU A 471 41.40 -3.08 47.76
CA GLU A 471 42.16 -2.85 48.99
C GLU A 471 41.82 -3.90 50.06
N LYS A 472 40.54 -4.27 50.17
CA LYS A 472 40.10 -5.34 51.08
C LYS A 472 40.71 -6.70 50.68
N ASP A 473 40.70 -7.04 49.39
CA ASP A 473 41.34 -8.25 48.86
C ASP A 473 42.86 -8.26 49.12
N LEU A 474 43.51 -7.10 49.09
CA LEU A 474 44.94 -6.97 49.42
C LEU A 474 45.19 -7.16 50.91
N ARG A 475 44.36 -6.57 51.78
CA ARG A 475 44.45 -6.75 53.24
C ARG A 475 44.20 -8.20 53.65
N GLU A 476 43.19 -8.87 53.08
CA GLU A 476 42.94 -10.29 53.34
C GLU A 476 44.11 -11.18 52.88
N LYS A 477 44.81 -10.80 51.79
CA LYS A 477 46.04 -11.48 51.33
C LYS A 477 47.25 -11.19 52.21
N GLU A 478 47.37 -10.00 52.78
CA GLU A 478 48.44 -9.64 53.72
C GLU A 478 48.21 -10.29 55.10
N GLU A 479 47.00 -10.27 55.61
CA GLU A 479 46.59 -10.95 56.84
C GLU A 479 46.77 -12.47 56.71
N GLY A 480 46.32 -13.06 55.59
CA GLY A 480 46.53 -14.49 55.32
C GLY A 480 48.01 -14.88 55.17
N LYS A 481 48.89 -14.01 54.67
CA LYS A 481 50.35 -14.24 54.69
C LYS A 481 50.92 -14.15 56.10
N SER A 482 50.47 -13.19 56.90
CA SER A 482 50.91 -13.05 58.29
C SER A 482 50.50 -14.25 59.14
N ASP A 483 49.28 -14.76 58.94
CA ASP A 483 48.78 -15.94 59.63
C ASP A 483 49.50 -17.23 59.19
N LEU A 484 49.89 -17.33 57.91
CA LEU A 484 50.72 -18.43 57.42
C LEU A 484 52.14 -18.38 58.03
N ASP A 485 52.73 -17.18 58.16
CA ASP A 485 54.05 -17.00 58.79
C ASP A 485 54.01 -17.27 60.30
N ILE A 486 52.96 -16.86 61.01
CA ILE A 486 52.73 -17.14 62.44
C ILE A 486 52.50 -18.65 62.66
N ASN A 487 51.68 -19.30 61.82
CA ASN A 487 51.45 -20.75 61.91
C ASN A 487 52.71 -21.56 61.59
N ARG A 488 53.54 -21.10 60.64
CA ARG A 488 54.83 -21.74 60.35
C ARG A 488 55.82 -21.59 61.50
N ALA A 489 55.82 -20.44 62.19
CA ALA A 489 56.62 -20.24 63.39
C ALA A 489 56.12 -21.11 64.57
N SER A 490 54.80 -21.23 64.74
CA SER A 490 54.17 -22.08 65.76
C SER A 490 54.39 -23.58 65.51
N ALA A 491 54.31 -24.05 64.26
CA ALA A 491 54.61 -25.44 63.89
C ALA A 491 56.08 -25.81 64.15
N LYS A 492 57.01 -24.87 63.92
CA LYS A 492 58.43 -25.03 64.33
C LYS A 492 58.59 -25.11 65.85
N LEU A 493 57.78 -24.39 66.61
CA LEU A 493 57.80 -24.42 68.08
C LEU A 493 57.19 -25.73 68.64
N SER A 494 56.13 -26.24 68.02
CA SER A 494 55.46 -27.48 68.42
C SER A 494 56.32 -28.72 68.16
N GLN A 495 57.12 -28.73 67.09
CA GLN A 495 58.11 -29.79 66.84
C GLN A 495 59.28 -29.79 67.85
N LEU A 496 59.49 -28.70 68.60
CA LEU A 496 60.46 -28.64 69.70
C LEU A 496 59.88 -29.11 71.04
N SER A 497 58.55 -29.20 71.18
CA SER A 497 57.87 -29.52 72.44
C SER A 497 57.46 -30.99 72.59
N VAL A 498 57.56 -31.82 71.54
CA VAL A 498 57.12 -33.23 71.56
C VAL A 498 58.28 -34.23 71.72
N ASN A 499 59.52 -33.76 71.86
CA ASN A 499 60.71 -34.62 71.98
C ASN A 499 61.40 -34.56 73.36
N HIS A 500 60.67 -34.33 74.46
CA HIS A 500 61.31 -34.34 75.78
C HIS A 500 60.38 -34.86 76.88
N GLU A 501 60.16 -36.18 76.90
CA GLU A 501 59.94 -36.99 78.13
C GLU A 501 59.80 -38.50 77.75
N GLU A 502 60.84 -39.07 77.16
CA GLU A 502 61.18 -40.50 77.31
C GLU A 502 62.62 -40.58 77.84
N GLU A 503 62.71 -41.03 79.09
CA GLU A 503 63.81 -41.74 79.78
C GLU A 503 65.20 -41.09 79.92
N GLU A 504 65.46 -40.74 81.19
CA GLU A 504 66.77 -40.71 81.84
C GLU A 504 67.51 -42.06 81.69
N GLU A 505 68.73 -42.07 81.18
CA GLU A 505 69.89 -42.71 81.85
C GLU A 505 71.22 -42.38 81.13
N GLU A 506 72.12 -41.86 81.97
CA GLU A 506 73.55 -41.58 81.90
C GLU A 506 74.44 -42.07 80.73
N GLY A 507 75.43 -41.24 80.39
CA GLY A 507 76.80 -41.72 80.21
C GLY A 507 77.57 -41.30 78.95
N GLU A 508 78.19 -40.12 79.02
CA GLU A 508 79.45 -39.68 78.38
C GLU A 508 80.11 -40.56 77.29
N LYS A 509 80.33 -39.97 76.11
CA LYS A 509 81.70 -39.66 75.62
C LYS A 509 81.73 -38.72 74.40
N GLU A 510 82.60 -37.73 74.54
CA GLU A 510 83.23 -36.87 73.53
C GLU A 510 83.53 -37.60 72.20
N ASP A 511 83.45 -36.92 71.05
CA ASP A 511 84.53 -36.05 70.59
C ASP A 511 84.15 -35.27 69.31
N LYS A 512 84.65 -34.05 69.25
CA LYS A 512 84.57 -33.09 68.15
C LYS A 512 85.51 -33.51 67.03
N ARG A 513 85.13 -33.20 65.78
CA ARG A 513 85.90 -32.40 64.80
C ARG A 513 85.35 -32.67 63.39
N LYS A 514 84.80 -31.64 62.73
CA LYS A 514 85.45 -30.84 61.65
C LYS A 514 84.95 -31.30 60.27
N GLU A 515 84.82 -30.47 59.24
CA GLU A 515 85.23 -29.09 58.95
C GLU A 515 84.55 -28.69 57.62
N LEU A 516 84.69 -27.42 57.24
CA LEU A 516 84.83 -26.92 55.86
C LEU A 516 83.57 -26.79 54.96
N VAL A 517 82.92 -25.61 55.03
CA VAL A 517 82.98 -24.47 54.06
C VAL A 517 83.67 -24.74 52.69
N PRO A 518 83.41 -23.99 51.59
CA PRO A 518 82.17 -23.58 50.91
C PRO A 518 82.21 -23.92 49.38
N ALA A 519 81.11 -23.67 48.65
CA ALA A 519 81.06 -22.97 47.35
C ALA A 519 79.62 -23.03 46.79
#